data_AF-A0AAN8K7Q9-F1
#
_entry.id   AF-A0AAN8K7Q9-F1
#
_cell.length_a   1.000
_cell.length_b   1.000
_cell.length_c   1.000
_cell.angle_alpha   90.00
_cell.angle_beta   90.00
_cell.angle_gamma   90.00
#
_symmetry.space_group_name_H-M   'P 1'
#
loop_
_entity.id
_entity.type
_entity.pdbx_description
1 polymer ?
#
loop_
_entity_poly.entity_id
_entity_poly.type
_entity_poly.pdbx_seq_one_letter_code
_entity_poly.pdbx_strand_id
1 'polypeptide(L)'
;MPAEDIKLPPEPPGKCTKTLQDKISSLYEKMRRDGLNLNATIQRRKDFRNPSIYEKLIDFCGIDSHGSNFPAEIYNPYLWSKESYYDELDKVQKKEMEKREKDRKDKTKVEFVTGTKKTSGSVDSSDDKKRKTKWDTAPSASSTLTSSVTGTKSTVIPAVGNISKKSK
;
A
#
# COMPACT_ATOMS: atom_id res chain seq x y z
N MET A 1 34.19 -19.17 -5.76
CA MET A 1 34.11 -19.55 -4.35
C MET A 1 33.60 -20.98 -4.30
N PRO A 2 34.34 -21.94 -3.71
CA PRO A 2 33.82 -23.30 -3.58
C PRO A 2 32.58 -23.27 -2.68
N ALA A 3 31.58 -24.09 -2.99
CA ALA A 3 30.38 -24.21 -2.19
C ALA A 3 30.78 -24.74 -0.81
N GLU A 4 30.65 -23.91 0.22
CA GLU A 4 30.73 -24.35 1.62
C GLU A 4 29.75 -25.52 1.81
N ASP A 5 30.28 -26.68 2.20
CA ASP A 5 29.49 -27.86 2.50
C ASP A 5 28.50 -27.51 3.63
N ILE A 6 27.21 -27.47 3.31
CA ILE A 6 26.14 -27.19 4.28
C ILE A 6 26.13 -28.33 5.30
N LYS A 7 26.71 -28.09 6.48
CA LYS A 7 26.70 -29.03 7.61
C LYS A 7 25.48 -28.79 8.48
N LEU A 8 24.81 -29.88 8.86
CA LEU A 8 23.73 -29.83 9.83
C LEU A 8 24.26 -29.32 11.18
N PRO A 9 23.47 -28.52 11.92
CA PRO A 9 23.85 -28.11 13.26
C PRO A 9 24.01 -29.35 14.17
N PRO A 10 24.90 -29.29 15.18
CA PRO A 10 25.06 -30.37 16.14
C PRO A 10 23.76 -30.62 16.90
N GLU A 11 23.61 -31.83 17.42
CA GLU A 11 22.44 -32.18 18.21
C GLU A 11 22.30 -31.26 19.44
N PRO A 12 21.06 -30.86 19.80
CA PRO A 12 20.84 -30.01 20.95
C PRO A 12 21.28 -30.72 22.24
N PRO A 13 21.90 -30.01 23.19
CA PRO A 13 22.32 -30.60 24.45
C PRO A 13 21.10 -30.91 25.33
N GLY A 14 21.04 -32.12 25.87
CA GLY A 14 20.03 -32.53 26.85
C GLY A 14 19.18 -33.73 26.41
N LYS A 15 18.51 -34.36 27.38
CA LYS A 15 17.58 -35.45 27.12
C LYS A 15 16.16 -34.89 26.99
N CYS A 16 15.44 -35.27 25.94
CA CYS A 16 14.01 -34.95 25.82
C CYS A 16 13.23 -35.48 27.04
N THR A 17 12.16 -34.77 27.42
CA THR A 17 11.29 -35.21 28.51
C THR A 17 10.68 -36.58 28.20
N LYS A 18 10.59 -37.45 29.21
CA LYS A 18 10.09 -38.82 29.02
C LYS A 18 8.65 -38.85 28.51
N THR A 19 7.82 -37.92 28.99
CA THR A 19 6.44 -37.74 28.54
C THR A 19 6.34 -37.42 27.03
N LEU A 20 7.26 -36.61 26.50
CA LEU A 20 7.30 -36.29 25.07
C LEU A 20 7.76 -37.50 24.26
N GLN A 21 8.81 -38.19 24.73
CA GLN A 21 9.31 -39.41 24.07
C GLN A 21 8.22 -40.48 24.00
N ASP A 22 7.52 -40.75 25.09
CA ASP A 22 6.44 -41.73 25.14
C ASP A 22 5.27 -41.35 24.20
N LYS A 23 4.95 -40.05 24.12
CA LYS A 23 3.92 -39.54 23.19
C LYS A 23 4.31 -39.75 21.73
N ILE A 24 5.55 -39.43 21.37
CA ILE A 24 6.07 -39.61 20.01
C ILE A 24 6.10 -41.10 19.66
N SER A 25 6.62 -41.94 20.55
CA SER A 25 6.66 -43.40 20.38
C SER A 25 5.27 -43.98 20.16
N SER A 26 4.28 -43.60 20.98
CA SER A 26 2.90 -44.06 20.82
C SER A 26 2.27 -43.65 19.49
N LEU A 27 2.52 -42.41 19.03
CA LEU A 27 2.02 -41.94 17.73
C LEU A 27 2.70 -42.68 16.57
N TYR A 28 4.00 -42.94 16.68
CA TYR A 28 4.76 -43.67 15.69
C TYR A 28 4.30 -45.13 15.56
N GLU A 29 4.04 -45.81 16.68
CA GLU A 29 3.51 -47.17 16.67
C GLU A 29 2.13 -47.25 16.01
N LYS A 30 1.23 -46.31 16.31
CA LYS A 30 -0.09 -46.21 15.65
C LYS A 30 0.03 -45.96 14.16
N MET A 31 0.98 -45.11 13.74
CA MET A 31 1.28 -44.88 12.33
C MET A 31 1.72 -46.18 11.65
N ARG A 32 2.61 -46.96 12.29
CA ARG A 32 3.14 -48.21 11.73
C ARG A 32 2.14 -49.36 11.70
N ARG A 33 1.36 -49.54 12.76
CA ARG A 33 0.43 -50.66 12.91
C ARG A 33 -0.90 -50.42 12.23
N ASP A 34 -1.49 -49.24 12.44
CA ASP A 34 -2.86 -48.95 12.06
C ASP A 34 -2.92 -48.13 10.76
N GLY A 35 -1.77 -47.81 10.16
CA GLY A 35 -1.66 -46.97 8.96
C GLY A 35 -2.08 -45.52 9.21
N LEU A 36 -2.04 -45.05 10.46
CA LEU A 36 -2.55 -43.74 10.83
C LEU A 36 -1.71 -42.61 10.23
N ASN A 37 -2.26 -41.89 9.24
CA ASN A 37 -1.67 -40.67 8.71
C ASN A 37 -2.20 -39.45 9.48
N LEU A 38 -1.35 -38.86 10.32
CA LEU A 38 -1.70 -37.72 11.16
C LEU A 38 -2.06 -36.49 10.31
N ASN A 39 -1.32 -36.22 9.24
CA ASN A 39 -1.58 -35.10 8.33
C ASN A 39 -2.95 -35.23 7.66
N ALA A 40 -3.25 -36.40 7.08
CA ALA A 40 -4.55 -36.68 6.49
C ALA A 40 -5.70 -36.61 7.51
N THR A 41 -5.42 -36.93 8.78
CA THR A 41 -6.41 -36.81 9.87
C THR A 41 -6.67 -35.34 10.20
N ILE A 42 -5.63 -34.52 10.32
CA ILE A 42 -5.75 -33.08 10.57
C ILE A 42 -6.50 -32.39 9.43
N GLN A 43 -6.09 -32.63 8.17
CA GLN A 43 -6.75 -32.04 6.99
C GLN A 43 -8.23 -32.43 6.85
N ARG A 44 -8.63 -33.61 7.35
CA ARG A 44 -10.03 -34.05 7.30
C ARG A 44 -10.94 -33.34 8.29
N ARG A 45 -10.39 -32.77 9.37
CA ARG A 45 -11.19 -32.09 10.41
C ARG A 45 -11.83 -30.83 9.86
N LYS A 46 -13.13 -30.67 10.13
CA LYS A 46 -13.89 -29.46 9.74
C LYS A 46 -13.29 -28.19 10.34
N ASP A 47 -12.80 -28.25 11.58
CA ASP A 47 -12.23 -27.09 12.28
C ASP A 47 -10.94 -26.62 11.61
N PHE A 48 -10.13 -27.55 11.09
CA PHE A 48 -8.88 -27.23 10.41
C PHE A 48 -9.10 -26.69 8.99
N ARG A 49 -10.23 -27.06 8.37
CA ARG A 49 -10.66 -26.52 7.06
C ARG A 49 -11.27 -25.13 7.15
N ASN A 50 -11.61 -24.66 8.35
CA ASN A 50 -12.13 -23.33 8.55
C ASN A 50 -10.99 -22.31 8.51
N PRO A 51 -10.95 -21.36 7.56
CA PRO A 51 -9.86 -20.38 7.46
C PRO A 51 -9.63 -19.57 8.75
N SER A 52 -10.68 -19.33 9.55
CA SER A 52 -10.57 -18.62 10.84
C SER A 52 -9.81 -19.40 11.92
N ILE A 53 -9.44 -20.67 11.70
CA ILE A 53 -8.61 -21.43 12.63
C ILE A 53 -7.19 -20.88 12.72
N TYR A 54 -6.68 -20.27 11.64
CA TYR A 54 -5.30 -19.76 11.62
C TYR A 54 -5.07 -18.66 12.64
N GLU A 55 -6.01 -17.71 12.78
CA GLU A 55 -5.94 -16.67 13.82
C GLU A 55 -5.78 -17.29 15.21
N LYS A 56 -6.59 -18.32 15.52
CA LYS A 56 -6.50 -19.03 16.80
C LYS A 56 -5.20 -19.79 16.98
N LEU A 57 -4.64 -20.35 15.90
CA LEU A 57 -3.37 -21.08 15.95
C LEU A 57 -2.19 -20.14 16.15
N ILE A 58 -2.23 -18.96 15.52
CA ILE A 58 -1.24 -17.90 15.71
C ILE A 58 -1.23 -17.49 17.19
N ASP A 59 -2.41 -17.19 17.74
CA ASP A 59 -2.56 -16.83 19.16
C ASP A 59 -2.11 -17.95 20.11
N PHE A 60 -2.55 -19.19 19.85
CA PHE A 60 -2.24 -20.33 20.71
C PHE A 60 -0.74 -20.68 20.72
N CYS A 61 -0.07 -20.58 19.57
CA CYS A 61 1.35 -20.85 19.45
C CYS A 61 2.23 -19.64 19.79
N GLY A 62 1.64 -18.47 20.07
CA GLY A 62 2.38 -17.22 20.30
C GLY A 62 3.22 -16.80 19.10
N ILE A 63 2.73 -17.06 17.89
CA ILE A 63 3.45 -16.74 16.65
C ILE A 63 3.25 -15.26 16.36
N ASP A 64 4.36 -14.57 16.11
CA ASP A 64 4.29 -13.25 15.54
C ASP A 64 4.05 -13.35 14.02
N SER A 65 2.88 -12.90 13.57
CA SER A 65 2.47 -12.94 12.16
C SER A 65 3.31 -12.05 11.25
N HIS A 66 3.92 -11.00 11.79
CA HIS A 66 4.82 -10.11 11.06
C HIS A 66 6.28 -10.31 11.47
N GLY A 67 6.54 -11.26 12.36
CA GLY A 67 7.86 -11.55 12.91
C GLY A 67 8.84 -12.09 11.87
N SER A 68 10.12 -12.02 12.20
CA SER A 68 11.19 -12.55 11.36
C SER A 68 12.13 -13.42 12.16
N ASN A 69 12.70 -14.44 11.50
CA ASN A 69 13.81 -15.22 12.06
C ASN A 69 15.17 -14.53 11.87
N PHE A 70 15.21 -13.36 11.22
CA PHE A 70 16.42 -12.57 11.08
C PHE A 70 16.68 -11.73 12.34
N PRO A 71 17.94 -11.48 12.70
CA PRO A 71 18.29 -10.48 13.70
C PRO A 71 17.71 -9.10 13.32
N ALA A 72 17.24 -8.36 14.32
CA ALA A 72 16.65 -7.03 14.11
C ALA A 72 17.62 -6.02 13.47
N GLU A 73 18.93 -6.25 13.61
CA GLU A 73 19.99 -5.48 12.94
C GLU A 73 19.94 -5.62 11.42
N ILE A 74 19.53 -6.79 10.92
CA ILE A 74 19.45 -7.10 9.48
C ILE A 74 18.06 -6.74 8.95
N TYR A 75 17.02 -7.13 9.68
CA TYR A 75 15.65 -6.89 9.28
C TYR A 75 14.75 -6.78 10.51
N ASN A 76 14.15 -5.60 10.67
CA ASN A 76 13.15 -5.35 11.70
C ASN A 76 11.80 -4.99 11.04
N PRO A 77 10.81 -5.91 11.08
CA PRO A 77 9.47 -5.65 10.58
C PRO A 77 8.79 -4.43 11.22
N TYR A 78 9.22 -4.07 12.43
CA TYR A 78 8.64 -3.01 13.27
C TYR A 78 9.49 -1.74 13.31
N LEU A 79 10.37 -1.56 12.32
CA LEU A 79 11.25 -0.40 12.27
C LEU A 79 10.49 0.93 12.09
N TRP A 80 9.31 0.88 11.44
CA TRP A 80 8.51 2.07 11.17
C TRP A 80 7.81 2.57 12.42
N SER A 81 8.01 3.86 12.71
CA SER A 81 7.27 4.55 13.76
C SER A 81 5.84 4.86 13.31
N LYS A 82 4.96 5.16 14.27
CA LYS A 82 3.54 5.48 14.01
C LYS A 82 3.37 6.58 12.94
N GLU A 83 4.28 7.55 12.92
CA GLU A 83 4.26 8.69 11.98
C GLU A 83 4.52 8.27 10.52
N SER A 84 5.16 7.12 10.31
CA SER A 84 5.45 6.59 8.98
C SER A 84 4.27 5.82 8.37
N TYR A 85 3.23 5.52 9.15
CA TYR A 85 2.06 4.80 8.66
C TYR A 85 1.11 5.74 7.91
N TYR A 86 0.37 5.15 6.97
CA TYR A 86 -0.55 5.86 6.08
C TYR A 86 -1.49 6.83 6.80
N ASP A 87 -2.10 6.40 7.90
CA ASP A 87 -3.09 7.20 8.63
C ASP A 87 -2.50 8.49 9.20
N GLU A 88 -1.25 8.48 9.68
CA GLU A 88 -0.61 9.68 10.21
C GLU A 88 -0.12 10.60 9.08
N LEU A 89 0.40 10.03 7.99
CA LEU A 89 0.80 10.79 6.80
C LEU A 89 -0.39 11.52 6.17
N ASP A 90 -1.53 10.84 6.02
CA ASP A 90 -2.76 11.42 5.48
C ASP A 90 -3.30 12.56 6.36
N LYS A 91 -3.23 12.43 7.69
CA LYS A 91 -3.59 13.51 8.62
C LYS A 91 -2.69 14.73 8.45
N VAL A 92 -1.37 14.53 8.38
CA VAL A 92 -0.41 15.62 8.19
C VAL A 92 -0.67 16.33 6.85
N GLN A 93 -0.86 15.57 5.77
CA GLN A 93 -1.14 16.12 4.45
C GLN A 93 -2.46 16.91 4.41
N LYS A 94 -3.54 16.37 4.98
CA LYS A 94 -4.83 17.06 5.08
C LYS A 94 -4.73 18.36 5.86
N LYS A 95 -4.04 18.34 7.00
CA LYS A 95 -3.83 19.54 7.84
C LYS A 95 -3.02 20.61 7.10
N GLU A 96 -2.00 20.23 6.34
CA GLU A 96 -1.25 21.18 5.53
C GLU A 96 -2.10 21.78 4.40
N MET A 97 -2.88 20.94 3.72
CA MET A 97 -3.79 21.38 2.65
C MET A 97 -4.84 22.36 3.17
N GLU A 98 -5.47 22.05 4.31
CA GLU A 98 -6.44 22.93 4.95
C GLU A 98 -5.82 24.28 5.35
N LYS A 99 -4.61 24.26 5.94
CA LYS A 99 -3.88 25.48 6.27
C LYS A 99 -3.63 26.33 5.02
N ARG A 100 -3.16 25.72 3.93
CA ARG A 100 -2.89 26.42 2.66
C ARG A 100 -4.15 26.96 2.00
N GLU A 101 -5.28 26.24 2.08
CA GLU A 101 -6.56 26.74 1.59
C GLU A 101 -7.08 27.91 2.43
N LYS A 102 -6.94 27.86 3.75
CA LYS A 102 -7.27 28.97 4.65
C LYS A 102 -6.43 30.21 4.33
N ASP A 103 -5.12 30.05 4.20
CA ASP A 103 -4.22 31.15 3.84
C ASP A 103 -4.55 31.74 2.46
N ARG A 104 -4.97 30.91 1.48
CA ARG A 104 -5.42 31.38 0.16
C ARG A 104 -6.72 32.18 0.27
N LYS A 105 -7.68 31.70 1.06
CA LYS A 105 -8.98 32.35 1.26
C LYS A 105 -8.86 33.66 2.05
N ASP A 106 -7.96 33.72 3.02
CA ASP A 106 -7.69 34.92 3.80
C ASP A 106 -6.99 35.99 2.94
N LYS A 107 -6.07 35.61 2.04
CA LYS A 107 -5.43 36.55 1.10
C LYS A 107 -6.40 37.13 0.07
N THR A 108 -7.32 36.33 -0.48
CA THR A 108 -8.30 36.83 -1.47
C THR A 108 -9.43 37.66 -0.85
N LYS A 109 -9.63 37.60 0.47
CA LYS A 109 -10.66 38.39 1.18
C LYS A 109 -10.25 39.86 1.41
N VAL A 110 -8.97 40.22 1.27
CA VAL A 110 -8.46 41.55 1.61
C VAL A 110 -8.52 42.57 0.45
N GLU A 111 -8.79 42.16 -0.79
CA GLU A 111 -8.81 43.09 -1.95
C GLU A 111 -10.18 43.71 -2.32
N PHE A 112 -11.25 43.54 -1.52
CA PHE A 112 -12.59 44.06 -1.87
C PHE A 112 -13.03 45.33 -1.14
N VAL A 113 -12.11 46.17 -0.66
CA VAL A 113 -12.44 47.50 -0.14
C VAL A 113 -11.49 48.56 -0.72
N THR A 114 -12.06 49.61 -1.31
CA THR A 114 -11.47 50.83 -1.92
C THR A 114 -11.02 50.70 -3.39
N GLY A 115 -11.42 51.55 -4.36
CA GLY A 115 -12.24 52.75 -4.32
C GLY A 115 -12.70 53.19 -5.72
N THR A 116 -13.86 53.83 -5.75
CA THR A 116 -14.51 54.43 -6.91
C THR A 116 -13.68 55.61 -7.46
N LYS A 117 -13.27 55.58 -8.73
CA LYS A 117 -13.04 56.82 -9.52
C LYS A 117 -13.18 56.56 -11.04
N LYS A 118 -14.17 57.23 -11.65
CA LYS A 118 -14.39 57.34 -13.10
C LYS A 118 -13.59 58.52 -13.67
N THR A 119 -13.02 58.38 -14.87
CA THR A 119 -12.83 59.39 -15.95
C THR A 119 -12.32 58.65 -17.20
N SER A 120 -13.16 58.30 -18.18
CA SER A 120 -13.49 59.03 -19.43
C SER A 120 -12.38 59.07 -20.49
N GLY A 121 -12.59 58.37 -21.62
CA GLY A 121 -11.79 58.49 -22.85
C GLY A 121 -12.17 57.42 -23.89
N SER A 122 -13.12 57.76 -24.76
CA SER A 122 -13.74 56.92 -25.81
C SER A 122 -12.85 56.75 -27.05
N VAL A 123 -12.79 55.54 -27.63
CA VAL A 123 -12.88 55.32 -29.09
C VAL A 123 -13.41 53.91 -29.35
N ASP A 124 -14.51 53.88 -30.10
CA ASP A 124 -15.31 52.74 -30.54
C ASP A 124 -14.83 52.27 -31.93
N SER A 125 -14.65 50.97 -32.12
CA SER A 125 -14.89 50.29 -33.39
C SER A 125 -14.96 48.79 -33.18
N SER A 126 -16.06 48.25 -33.67
CA SER A 126 -16.63 46.94 -33.45
C SER A 126 -15.92 45.85 -34.25
N ASP A 127 -15.64 44.69 -33.64
CA ASP A 127 -15.57 43.42 -34.37
C ASP A 127 -16.00 42.25 -33.47
N ASP A 128 -17.31 42.06 -33.40
CA ASP A 128 -17.98 40.91 -32.82
C ASP A 128 -17.92 39.71 -33.77
N LYS A 129 -16.82 38.94 -33.74
CA LYS A 129 -16.83 37.53 -34.17
C LYS A 129 -15.97 36.63 -33.28
N LYS A 130 -16.59 36.24 -32.16
CA LYS A 130 -16.58 34.90 -31.53
C LYS A 130 -15.22 34.19 -31.50
N ARG A 131 -14.48 34.45 -30.41
CA ARG A 131 -13.40 33.61 -29.89
C ARG A 131 -13.95 32.22 -29.54
N LYS A 132 -13.91 31.30 -30.51
CA LYS A 132 -14.19 29.88 -30.29
C LYS A 132 -13.15 29.29 -29.32
N THR A 133 -13.58 29.07 -28.08
CA THR A 133 -12.83 28.35 -27.06
C THR A 133 -12.72 26.87 -27.44
N LYS A 134 -11.56 26.28 -27.20
CA LYS A 134 -11.18 24.89 -27.44
C LYS A 134 -11.89 23.91 -26.48
N TRP A 135 -13.20 24.06 -26.35
CA TRP A 135 -14.10 23.24 -25.53
C TRP A 135 -15.42 22.92 -26.24
N ASP A 136 -15.69 23.52 -27.41
CA ASP A 136 -16.86 23.21 -28.26
C ASP A 136 -16.46 22.33 -29.46
N THR A 137 -15.86 21.17 -29.21
CA THR A 137 -15.73 20.14 -30.25
C THR A 137 -15.99 18.78 -29.62
N ALA A 138 -17.22 18.32 -29.75
CA ALA A 138 -17.62 16.95 -29.45
C ALA A 138 -17.03 15.97 -30.50
N PRO A 139 -16.89 14.68 -30.17
CA PRO A 139 -15.91 13.80 -30.80
C PRO A 139 -16.49 13.09 -32.03
N SER A 140 -15.68 12.95 -33.08
CA SER A 140 -15.88 11.93 -34.09
C SER A 140 -14.70 10.97 -34.05
N ALA A 141 -15.03 9.69 -33.95
CA ALA A 141 -14.14 8.56 -33.83
C ALA A 141 -13.11 8.50 -34.98
N SER A 142 -11.92 7.99 -34.69
CA SER A 142 -11.42 6.72 -35.26
C SER A 142 -9.94 6.52 -34.93
N SER A 143 -9.65 5.26 -34.58
CA SER A 143 -8.38 4.55 -34.57
C SER A 143 -7.19 5.14 -35.35
N THR A 144 -5.98 4.99 -34.81
CA THR A 144 -4.98 3.96 -35.20
C THR A 144 -3.59 4.32 -34.65
N LEU A 145 -2.86 3.27 -34.28
CA LEU A 145 -1.46 3.25 -33.85
C LEU A 145 -0.52 3.99 -34.83
N THR A 146 0.62 4.50 -34.36
CA THR A 146 1.94 4.16 -34.93
C THR A 146 3.12 4.78 -34.14
N SER A 147 4.24 4.11 -34.38
CA SER A 147 5.59 4.12 -33.86
C SER A 147 6.41 5.43 -33.93
N SER A 148 7.47 5.41 -33.11
CA SER A 148 8.85 5.84 -33.38
C SER A 148 9.33 7.24 -32.95
N VAL A 149 10.35 7.19 -32.08
CA VAL A 149 11.71 7.76 -32.17
C VAL A 149 11.95 9.27 -31.92
N THR A 150 12.90 9.47 -30.99
CA THR A 150 13.84 10.60 -30.82
C THR A 150 13.30 12.02 -30.63
N GLY A 151 13.59 12.58 -29.45
CA GLY A 151 13.57 14.02 -29.23
C GLY A 151 13.72 14.36 -27.75
N THR A 152 14.92 14.78 -27.35
CA THR A 152 15.23 15.32 -26.02
C THR A 152 14.34 16.52 -25.72
N LYS A 153 13.30 16.33 -24.92
CA LYS A 153 12.57 17.42 -24.24
C LYS A 153 12.35 16.98 -22.81
N SER A 154 12.85 17.80 -21.88
CA SER A 154 12.63 17.66 -20.45
C SER A 154 11.14 17.60 -20.15
N THR A 155 10.61 16.41 -19.90
CA THR A 155 9.26 16.21 -19.40
C THR A 155 9.23 16.62 -17.94
N VAL A 156 8.77 17.85 -17.68
CA VAL A 156 8.35 18.26 -16.34
C VAL A 156 7.03 17.53 -16.07
N ILE A 157 7.10 16.45 -15.28
CA ILE A 157 5.91 15.76 -14.78
C ILE A 157 5.31 16.65 -13.68
N PRO A 158 4.08 17.17 -13.80
CA PRO A 158 3.45 17.87 -12.70
C PRO A 158 3.24 16.90 -11.53
N ALA A 159 3.69 17.28 -10.34
CA ALA A 159 3.70 16.47 -9.10
C ALA A 159 2.30 16.17 -8.52
N VAL A 160 1.25 16.31 -9.30
CA VAL A 160 -0.13 16.21 -8.83
C VAL A 160 -0.85 15.19 -9.71
N GLY A 161 -1.05 13.99 -9.15
CA GLY A 161 -1.87 12.96 -9.79
C GLY A 161 -3.31 13.44 -9.90
N ASN A 162 -3.84 13.47 -11.13
CA ASN A 162 -5.27 13.66 -11.37
C ASN A 162 -6.02 12.37 -10.98
N ILE A 163 -6.42 12.26 -9.72
CA ILE A 163 -7.45 11.31 -9.31
C ILE A 163 -8.82 11.88 -9.67
N SER A 164 -9.43 11.35 -10.74
CA SER A 164 -10.82 11.62 -11.07
C SER A 164 -11.73 10.97 -10.02
N LYS A 165 -12.32 11.79 -9.14
CA LYS A 165 -13.41 11.36 -8.26
C LYS A 165 -14.64 11.05 -9.13
N LYS A 166 -14.94 9.76 -9.35
CA LYS A 166 -16.29 9.35 -9.75
C LYS A 166 -17.15 9.24 -8.49
N SER A 167 -18.25 9.99 -8.45
CA SER A 167 -19.35 9.77 -7.50
C SER A 167 -20.56 9.23 -8.24
N LYS A 168 -21.05 8.09 -7.72
CA LYS A 168 -22.36 7.41 -7.84
C LYS A 168 -22.97 7.21 -9.21
#